data_AF-A0A4U7JIK1-F1
#
_entry.id   AF-A0A4U7JIK1-F1
#
_cell.length_a   1.000
_cell.length_b   1.000
_cell.length_c   1.000
_cell.angle_alpha   90.00
_cell.angle_beta   90.00
_cell.angle_gamma   90.00
#
_symmetry.space_group_name_H-M   'P 1'
#
loop_
_entity.id
_entity.type
_entity.pdbx_description
1 polymer ?
#
loop_
_entity_poly.entity_id
_entity_poly.type
_entity_poly.pdbx_seq_one_letter_code
_entity_poly.pdbx_strand_id
1 'polypeptide(L)'
;MNREGNVPSKLLYAISGIIFVIGIISFVVVLVTGIISSVNSFDNQVVVPAKRNIEIIEPGDYNIYFEYRSVVDGRVFETSNINGLVCKLKNIDTGEYIRLENSKVNSSYSVNGREGRSLFRFTIDKAGTYELDASYESGEGEEAVLIIGRGLGMKLLSTFLICFAILFVTIAGSVILFVYTYRKRNLQKIY
;
A
#
# COMPACT_ATOMS: atom_id res chain seq x y z
N MET A 1 -48.11 28.08 -20.16
CA MET A 1 -47.24 27.73 -19.02
C MET A 1 -46.41 26.53 -19.44
N ASN A 2 -45.16 26.74 -19.86
CA ASN A 2 -44.07 25.76 -19.88
C ASN A 2 -42.80 26.47 -20.36
N ARG A 3 -41.94 26.86 -19.43
CA ARG A 3 -40.57 27.27 -19.72
C ARG A 3 -39.75 25.99 -19.85
N GLU A 4 -39.60 25.49 -21.07
CA GLU A 4 -38.56 24.49 -21.34
C GLU A 4 -37.21 25.18 -21.11
N GLY A 5 -36.63 24.94 -19.94
CA GLY A 5 -35.35 25.49 -19.53
C GLY A 5 -34.26 24.98 -20.46
N ASN A 6 -33.90 25.77 -21.47
CA ASN A 6 -32.66 25.63 -22.21
C ASN A 6 -31.53 25.73 -21.19
N VAL A 7 -31.07 24.60 -20.66
CA VAL A 7 -29.88 24.57 -19.80
C VAL A 7 -28.75 25.19 -20.64
N PRO A 8 -28.18 26.34 -20.24
CA PRO A 8 -27.26 27.05 -21.11
C PRO A 8 -26.07 26.13 -21.39
N SER A 9 -25.72 25.93 -22.66
CA SER A 9 -24.70 24.95 -23.08
C SER A 9 -23.35 25.11 -22.35
N LYS A 10 -23.05 26.31 -21.83
CA LYS A 10 -21.88 26.61 -21.00
C LYS A 10 -21.90 25.85 -19.66
N LEU A 11 -23.09 25.62 -19.09
CA LEU A 11 -23.28 24.91 -17.82
C LEU A 11 -22.93 23.43 -17.96
N LEU A 12 -23.29 22.78 -19.07
CA LEU A 12 -22.95 21.38 -19.32
C LEU A 12 -21.44 21.18 -19.53
N TYR A 13 -20.77 22.10 -20.22
CA TYR A 13 -19.31 22.09 -20.30
C TYR A 13 -18.65 22.28 -18.92
N ALA A 14 -19.20 23.18 -18.09
CA ALA A 14 -18.72 23.36 -16.73
C ALA A 14 -18.90 22.09 -15.89
N ILE A 15 -20.04 21.40 -16.00
CA ILE A 15 -20.31 20.13 -15.32
C ILE A 15 -19.31 19.04 -15.75
N SER A 16 -19.04 18.91 -17.05
CA SER A 16 -18.01 17.97 -17.56
C SER A 16 -16.63 18.26 -16.98
N GLY A 17 -16.24 19.54 -16.89
CA GLY A 17 -15.01 19.96 -16.24
C GLY A 17 -14.98 19.62 -14.74
N ILE A 18 -16.07 19.88 -14.02
CA ILE A 18 -16.19 19.57 -12.59
C ILE A 18 -16.09 18.05 -12.34
N ILE A 19 -16.79 17.23 -13.13
CA ILE A 19 -16.71 15.76 -13.02
C ILE A 19 -15.27 15.31 -13.19
N PHE A 20 -14.58 15.83 -14.21
CA PHE A 20 -13.18 15.50 -14.45
C PHE A 20 -12.30 15.85 -13.25
N VAL A 21 -12.41 17.07 -12.71
CA VAL A 21 -11.63 17.50 -11.55
C VAL A 21 -11.93 16.64 -10.31
N ILE A 22 -13.19 16.37 -10.02
CA ILE A 22 -13.59 15.53 -8.87
C ILE A 22 -13.00 14.13 -8.98
N GLY A 23 -13.01 13.53 -10.18
CA GLY A 23 -12.44 12.20 -10.34
C GLY A 23 -10.93 12.16 -10.22
N ILE A 24 -10.21 13.20 -10.66
CA ILE A 24 -8.76 13.33 -10.41
C ILE A 24 -8.49 13.45 -8.90
N ILE A 25 -9.23 14.29 -8.19
CA ILE A 25 -9.10 14.43 -6.73
C ILE A 25 -9.38 13.07 -6.06
N SER A 26 -10.46 12.40 -6.44
CA SER A 26 -10.84 11.10 -5.88
C SER A 26 -9.77 10.04 -6.14
N PHE A 27 -9.19 9.99 -7.35
CA PHE A 27 -8.08 9.12 -7.69
C PHE A 27 -6.88 9.36 -6.77
N VAL A 28 -6.46 10.61 -6.59
CA VAL A 28 -5.32 10.96 -5.74
C VAL A 28 -5.58 10.56 -4.29
N VAL A 29 -6.77 10.86 -3.76
CA VAL A 29 -7.14 10.51 -2.38
C VAL A 29 -7.11 9.00 -2.17
N VAL A 30 -7.75 8.22 -3.06
CA VAL A 30 -7.79 6.75 -2.96
C VAL A 30 -6.39 6.14 -3.11
N LEU A 31 -5.57 6.64 -4.02
CA LEU A 31 -4.22 6.14 -4.21
C LEU A 31 -3.36 6.36 -2.96
N VAL A 32 -3.34 7.59 -2.45
CA VAL A 32 -2.52 7.96 -1.27
C VAL A 32 -2.98 7.19 -0.04
N THR A 33 -4.29 7.18 0.23
CA THR A 33 -4.84 6.47 1.40
C THR A 33 -4.63 4.96 1.30
N GLY A 34 -4.73 4.37 0.10
CA GLY A 34 -4.47 2.94 -0.11
C GLY A 34 -3.02 2.56 0.15
N ILE A 35 -2.06 3.39 -0.29
CA ILE A 35 -0.63 3.19 0.00
C ILE A 35 -0.36 3.31 1.51
N ILE A 36 -0.84 4.38 2.14
CA ILE A 36 -0.64 4.62 3.58
C ILE A 36 -1.23 3.48 4.41
N SER A 37 -2.47 3.07 4.11
CA SER A 37 -3.14 1.96 4.80
C SER A 37 -2.40 0.63 4.66
N SER A 38 -1.80 0.39 3.49
CA SER A 38 -1.01 -0.82 3.25
C SER A 38 0.22 -0.89 4.16
N VAL A 39 0.95 0.21 4.33
CA VAL A 39 2.14 0.28 5.21
C VAL A 39 1.75 0.33 6.70
N ASN A 40 0.71 1.08 7.05
CA ASN A 40 0.25 1.17 8.43
C ASN A 40 -0.34 -0.14 8.96
N SER A 41 -0.74 -1.07 8.09
CA SER A 41 -1.21 -2.40 8.51
C SER A 41 -0.11 -3.36 8.99
N PHE A 42 1.12 -2.87 9.14
CA PHE A 42 2.21 -3.64 9.71
C PHE A 42 2.27 -3.42 11.22
N ASP A 43 1.81 -4.40 12.00
CA ASP A 43 1.67 -4.27 13.46
C ASP A 43 2.79 -4.95 14.27
N ASN A 44 3.72 -5.65 13.61
CA ASN A 44 4.72 -6.49 14.29
C ASN A 44 6.15 -5.93 14.18
N GLN A 45 6.39 -4.72 14.70
CA GLN A 45 7.74 -4.16 14.82
C GLN A 45 8.53 -4.87 15.92
N VAL A 46 9.75 -5.30 15.61
CA VAL A 46 10.66 -5.99 16.50
C VAL A 46 12.02 -5.32 16.46
N VAL A 47 12.48 -4.81 17.60
CA VAL A 47 13.86 -4.33 17.76
C VAL A 47 14.76 -5.54 17.95
N VAL A 48 15.81 -5.65 17.14
CA VAL A 48 16.76 -6.77 17.11
C VAL A 48 18.17 -6.27 17.44
N PRO A 49 19.08 -7.10 17.98
CA PRO A 49 18.99 -8.55 18.14
C PRO A 49 17.97 -8.98 19.22
N ALA A 50 17.07 -9.91 18.89
CA ALA A 50 16.04 -10.38 19.82
C ALA A 50 15.42 -11.73 19.39
N LYS A 51 14.84 -12.42 20.38
CA LYS A 51 13.87 -13.50 20.16
C LYS A 51 12.50 -13.03 20.61
N ARG A 52 11.51 -13.06 19.71
CA ARG A 52 10.16 -12.56 20.01
C ARG A 52 9.09 -13.45 19.39
N ASN A 53 8.06 -13.71 20.18
CA ASN A 53 6.85 -14.36 19.69
C ASN A 53 5.98 -13.34 18.95
N ILE A 54 5.55 -13.69 17.75
CA ILE A 54 4.65 -12.92 16.90
C ILE A 54 3.39 -13.73 16.63
N GLU A 55 2.25 -13.06 16.63
CA GLU A 55 0.98 -13.68 16.26
C GLU A 55 0.70 -13.45 14.78
N ILE A 56 0.44 -14.53 14.06
CA ILE A 56 0.03 -14.49 12.65
C ILE A 56 -1.41 -14.98 12.57
N ILE A 57 -2.33 -14.03 12.40
CA ILE A 57 -3.78 -14.27 12.51
C ILE A 57 -4.33 -14.98 11.27
N GLU A 58 -3.69 -14.80 10.11
CA GLU A 58 -4.21 -15.34 8.85
C GLU A 58 -3.10 -16.00 8.01
N PRO A 59 -3.37 -17.14 7.35
CA PRO A 59 -2.46 -17.73 6.36
C PRO A 59 -2.14 -16.81 5.18
N GLY A 60 -1.06 -17.07 4.45
CA GLY A 60 -0.70 -16.40 3.21
C GLY A 60 0.75 -15.95 3.14
N ASP A 61 1.01 -15.01 2.24
CA ASP A 61 2.36 -14.50 1.97
C ASP A 61 2.73 -13.31 2.85
N TYR A 62 3.91 -13.41 3.45
CA TYR A 62 4.47 -12.43 4.36
C TYR A 62 5.87 -12.01 3.93
N ASN A 63 6.26 -10.81 4.36
CA ASN A 63 7.61 -10.30 4.22
C ASN A 63 8.15 -9.86 5.58
N ILE A 64 9.45 -10.03 5.75
CA ILE A 64 10.23 -9.37 6.80
C ILE A 64 10.90 -8.17 6.15
N TYR A 65 10.57 -6.97 6.62
CA TYR A 65 11.23 -5.74 6.20
C TYR A 65 12.22 -5.30 7.26
N PHE A 66 13.33 -4.72 6.81
CA PHE A 66 14.23 -3.94 7.64
C PHE A 66 13.88 -2.47 7.51
N GLU A 67 13.49 -1.85 8.62
CA GLU A 67 13.30 -0.41 8.72
C GLU A 67 14.62 0.24 9.14
N TYR A 68 15.29 0.88 8.18
CA TYR A 68 16.52 1.64 8.45
C TYR A 68 16.21 3.01 9.08
N ARG A 69 14.95 3.46 9.02
CA ARG A 69 14.44 4.58 9.80
C ARG A 69 13.07 4.24 10.38
N SER A 70 12.90 4.35 11.69
CA SER A 70 11.62 4.08 12.35
C SER A 70 11.50 4.75 13.72
N VAL A 71 10.29 4.74 14.27
CA VAL A 71 10.02 5.14 15.65
C VAL A 71 9.28 3.99 16.34
N VAL A 72 9.90 3.38 17.34
CA VAL A 72 9.32 2.28 18.13
C VAL A 72 9.34 2.70 19.59
N ASP A 73 8.18 2.65 20.25
CA ASP A 73 7.99 3.04 21.66
C ASP A 73 8.56 4.44 22.00
N GLY A 74 8.45 5.38 21.05
CA GLY A 74 8.94 6.75 21.19
C GLY A 74 10.45 6.93 20.98
N ARG A 75 11.19 5.85 20.72
CA ARG A 75 12.62 5.89 20.36
C ARG A 75 12.81 5.91 18.85
N VAL A 76 13.63 6.85 18.37
CA VAL A 76 14.01 6.93 16.95
C VAL A 76 15.14 5.93 16.68
N PHE A 77 14.99 5.15 15.63
CA PHE A 77 16.00 4.24 15.12
C PHE A 77 16.45 4.71 13.74
N GLU A 78 17.77 4.78 13.55
CA GLU A 78 18.40 5.07 12.28
C GLU A 78 19.60 4.13 12.12
N THR A 79 19.38 3.02 11.41
CA THR A 79 20.34 1.91 11.31
C THR A 79 20.67 1.71 9.84
N SER A 80 21.95 1.77 9.48
CA SER A 80 22.37 1.68 8.08
C SER A 80 22.93 0.30 7.70
N ASN A 81 23.34 -0.49 8.70
CA ASN A 81 24.04 -1.74 8.49
C ASN A 81 23.45 -2.87 9.35
N ILE A 82 23.14 -3.98 8.70
CA ILE A 82 22.65 -5.22 9.33
C ILE A 82 23.46 -6.44 8.84
N ASN A 83 24.70 -6.21 8.39
CA ASN A 83 25.56 -7.28 7.91
C ASN A 83 25.78 -8.31 9.02
N GLY A 84 25.62 -9.59 8.68
CA GLY A 84 25.70 -10.69 9.65
C GLY A 84 24.43 -10.91 10.47
N LEU A 85 23.36 -10.13 10.26
CA LEU A 85 22.06 -10.40 10.86
C LEU A 85 21.45 -11.66 10.22
N VAL A 86 21.13 -12.66 11.05
CA VAL A 86 20.48 -13.89 10.65
C VAL A 86 19.09 -13.93 11.25
N CYS A 87 18.09 -14.21 10.41
CA CYS A 87 16.71 -14.38 10.85
C CYS A 87 16.28 -15.84 10.69
N LYS A 88 15.60 -16.36 11.71
CA LYS A 88 14.92 -17.65 11.70
C LYS A 88 13.49 -17.45 12.21
N LEU A 89 12.56 -18.18 11.62
CA LEU A 89 11.16 -18.16 12.02
C LEU A 89 10.73 -19.59 12.31
N LYS A 90 10.13 -19.82 13.48
CA LYS A 90 9.73 -21.15 13.94
C LYS A 90 8.28 -21.14 14.39
N ASN A 91 7.48 -22.09 13.93
CA ASN A 91 6.15 -22.32 14.49
C ASN A 91 6.29 -22.91 15.91
N ILE A 92 5.68 -22.28 16.90
CA ILE A 92 5.86 -22.70 18.30
C ILE A 92 5.14 -24.02 18.58
N ASP A 93 3.97 -24.23 17.98
CA ASP A 93 3.13 -25.41 18.23
C ASP A 93 3.70 -26.68 17.60
N THR A 94 4.24 -26.57 16.37
CA THR A 94 4.81 -27.72 15.65
C THR A 94 6.32 -27.86 15.82
N GLY A 95 6.99 -26.79 16.23
CA GLY A 95 8.45 -26.71 16.29
C GLY A 95 9.14 -26.60 14.93
N GLU A 96 8.38 -26.49 13.84
CA GLU A 96 8.89 -26.46 12.47
C GLU A 96 9.48 -25.08 12.12
N TYR A 97 10.61 -25.07 11.42
CA TYR A 97 11.19 -23.84 10.88
C TYR A 97 10.54 -23.46 9.54
N ILE A 98 10.09 -22.22 9.46
CA ILE A 98 9.56 -21.65 8.23
C ILE A 98 10.72 -21.21 7.34
N ARG A 99 10.70 -21.66 6.08
CA ARG A 99 11.70 -21.29 5.10
C ARG A 99 11.57 -19.81 4.75
N LEU A 100 12.62 -19.04 5.05
CA LEU A 100 12.77 -17.66 4.62
C LEU A 100 13.52 -17.62 3.29
N GLU A 101 12.97 -16.90 2.31
CA GLU A 101 13.63 -16.67 1.02
C GLU A 101 14.06 -15.21 0.91
N ASN A 102 15.25 -14.95 0.36
CA ASN A 102 15.69 -13.59 0.07
C ASN A 102 14.69 -12.90 -0.87
N SER A 103 14.27 -11.69 -0.52
CA SER A 103 13.41 -10.89 -1.38
C SER A 103 14.15 -10.54 -2.69
N LYS A 104 13.75 -11.17 -3.81
CA LYS A 104 14.29 -10.86 -5.14
C LYS A 104 13.89 -9.46 -5.63
N VAL A 105 12.75 -8.97 -5.15
CA VAL A 105 12.25 -7.63 -5.43
C VAL A 105 12.69 -6.73 -4.30
N ASN A 106 13.52 -5.73 -4.60
CA ASN A 106 13.90 -4.69 -3.64
C ASN A 106 12.69 -3.74 -3.49
N SER A 107 11.73 -4.10 -2.64
CA SER A 107 10.60 -3.23 -2.33
C SER A 107 10.97 -2.36 -1.14
N SER A 108 11.08 -1.05 -1.37
CA SER A 108 11.27 -0.05 -0.33
C SER A 108 10.01 0.80 -0.14
N TYR A 109 9.82 1.35 1.05
CA TYR A 109 8.78 2.33 1.34
C TYR A 109 9.33 3.48 2.18
N SER A 110 8.66 4.64 2.08
CA SER A 110 8.86 5.79 2.95
C SER A 110 7.47 6.38 3.23
N VAL A 111 6.95 6.16 4.44
CA VAL A 111 5.60 6.56 4.85
C VAL A 111 5.62 6.93 6.34
N ASN A 112 5.03 8.08 6.70
CA ASN A 112 4.86 8.51 8.09
C ASN A 112 6.17 8.48 8.94
N GLY A 113 7.31 8.85 8.34
CA GLY A 113 8.61 8.84 9.02
C GLY A 113 9.24 7.46 9.19
N ARG A 114 8.64 6.41 8.59
CA ARG A 114 9.19 5.05 8.53
C ARG A 114 9.73 4.80 7.14
N GLU A 115 10.96 4.32 7.08
CA GLU A 115 11.61 3.94 5.84
C GLU A 115 12.20 2.54 5.98
N GLY A 116 11.85 1.67 5.04
CA GLY A 116 12.25 0.27 5.11
C GLY A 116 12.35 -0.40 3.75
N ARG A 117 12.98 -1.57 3.74
CA ARG A 117 13.14 -2.43 2.56
C ARG A 117 12.89 -3.90 2.90
N SER A 118 12.34 -4.66 1.97
CA SER A 118 12.11 -6.09 2.14
C SER A 118 13.44 -6.86 2.22
N LEU A 119 13.61 -7.69 3.25
CA LEU A 119 14.73 -8.62 3.39
C LEU A 119 14.35 -10.02 2.96
N PHE A 120 13.26 -10.54 3.53
CA PHE A 120 12.82 -11.91 3.34
C PHE A 120 11.35 -11.97 2.94
N ARG A 121 10.99 -13.00 2.18
CA ARG A 121 9.61 -13.44 1.93
C ARG A 121 9.44 -14.87 2.43
N PHE A 122 8.25 -15.17 2.92
CA PHE A 122 7.85 -16.51 3.33
C PHE A 122 6.33 -16.68 3.20
N THR A 123 5.87 -17.93 3.27
CA THR A 123 4.45 -18.28 3.22
C THR A 123 4.08 -19.01 4.52
N ILE A 124 2.91 -18.68 5.06
CA ILE A 124 2.35 -19.28 6.26
C ILE A 124 1.08 -20.02 5.87
N ASP A 125 1.05 -21.33 6.10
CA ASP A 125 -0.09 -22.17 5.74
C ASP A 125 -1.20 -22.17 6.81
N LYS A 126 -0.83 -21.89 8.07
CA LYS A 126 -1.75 -21.90 9.22
C LYS A 126 -1.53 -20.68 10.09
N ALA A 127 -2.61 -20.06 10.53
CA ALA A 127 -2.53 -19.04 11.58
C ALA A 127 -1.97 -19.65 12.88
N GLY A 128 -1.30 -18.83 13.68
CA GLY A 128 -0.73 -19.28 14.96
C GLY A 128 0.37 -18.36 15.48
N THR A 129 1.07 -18.83 16.51
CA THR A 129 2.19 -18.11 17.12
C THR A 129 3.51 -18.62 16.58
N TYR A 130 4.38 -17.69 16.20
CA TYR A 130 5.68 -17.97 15.65
C TYR A 130 6.76 -17.27 16.47
N GLU A 131 7.90 -17.92 16.66
CA GLU A 131 9.09 -17.32 17.26
C GLU A 131 9.98 -16.78 16.15
N LEU A 132 10.20 -15.47 16.14
CA LEU A 132 11.23 -14.81 15.36
C LEU A 132 12.52 -14.78 16.20
N ASP A 133 13.58 -15.38 15.69
CA ASP A 133 14.94 -15.26 16.21
C ASP A 133 15.77 -14.48 15.19
N ALA A 134 16.11 -13.24 15.54
CA ALA A 134 16.89 -12.34 14.70
C ALA A 134 18.10 -11.87 15.48
N SER A 135 19.27 -12.39 15.13
CA SER A 135 20.52 -12.18 15.88
C SER A 135 21.72 -12.10 14.93
N TYR A 136 22.77 -11.39 15.34
CA TYR A 136 24.02 -11.33 14.57
C TYR A 136 24.86 -12.59 14.79
N GLU A 137 25.48 -13.14 13.74
CA GLU A 137 26.32 -14.36 13.84
C GLU A 137 27.47 -14.21 14.84
N SER A 138 28.07 -13.02 14.92
CA SER A 138 29.14 -12.66 15.87
C SER A 138 28.63 -12.31 17.27
N GLY A 139 27.32 -12.17 17.47
CA GLY A 139 26.71 -11.68 18.71
C GLY A 139 26.78 -10.16 18.91
N GLU A 140 27.58 -9.45 18.12
CA GLU A 140 27.70 -7.98 18.13
C GLU A 140 27.10 -7.38 16.85
N GLY A 141 26.25 -6.35 17.01
CA GLY A 141 25.72 -5.57 15.90
C GLY A 141 24.79 -4.45 16.38
N GLU A 142 24.49 -3.50 15.49
CA GLU A 142 23.63 -2.36 15.80
C GLU A 142 22.19 -2.81 16.05
N GLU A 143 21.49 -2.12 16.95
CA GLU A 143 20.05 -2.32 17.08
C GLU A 143 19.37 -1.96 15.75
N ALA A 144 18.51 -2.84 15.27
CA ALA A 144 17.77 -2.65 14.02
C ALA A 144 16.28 -2.91 14.26
N VAL A 145 15.43 -2.33 13.42
CA VAL A 145 13.99 -2.59 13.46
C VAL A 145 13.63 -3.51 12.32
N LEU A 146 13.12 -4.69 12.65
CA LEU A 146 12.48 -5.59 11.72
C LEU A 146 10.97 -5.46 11.84
N ILE A 147 10.27 -5.65 10.74
CA ILE A 147 8.82 -5.69 10.76
C ILE A 147 8.28 -6.79 9.88
N ILE A 148 7.29 -7.50 10.41
CA ILE A 148 6.63 -8.60 9.72
C ILE A 148 5.25 -8.15 9.30
N GLY A 149 5.00 -8.23 7.99
CA GLY A 149 3.75 -7.78 7.41
C GLY A 149 3.36 -8.62 6.21
N ARG A 150 2.06 -8.69 5.94
CA ARG A 150 1.56 -9.24 4.68
C ARG A 150 2.12 -8.41 3.54
N GLY A 151 2.59 -9.06 2.48
CA GLY A 151 3.23 -8.36 1.38
C GLY A 151 2.33 -7.26 0.80
N LEU A 152 2.92 -6.11 0.47
CA LEU A 152 2.20 -4.97 -0.11
C LEU A 152 1.42 -5.31 -1.39
N GLY A 153 1.78 -6.40 -2.08
CA GLY A 153 1.29 -6.75 -3.41
C GLY A 153 -0.23 -6.80 -3.57
N MET A 154 -0.94 -7.62 -2.79
CA MET A 154 -2.40 -7.80 -3.00
C MET A 154 -3.22 -6.56 -2.64
N LYS A 155 -2.86 -5.88 -1.54
CA LYS A 155 -3.53 -4.62 -1.14
C LYS A 155 -3.28 -3.53 -2.18
N LEU A 156 -2.02 -3.32 -2.59
CA LEU A 156 -1.68 -2.33 -3.61
C LEU A 156 -2.34 -2.64 -4.96
N LEU A 157 -2.38 -3.91 -5.37
CA LEU A 157 -3.07 -4.31 -6.61
C LEU A 157 -4.55 -3.92 -6.57
N SER A 158 -5.23 -4.20 -5.45
CA SER A 158 -6.64 -3.80 -5.28
C SER A 158 -6.82 -2.28 -5.33
N THR A 159 -5.91 -1.51 -4.71
CA THR A 159 -5.91 -0.05 -4.77
C THR A 159 -5.75 0.45 -6.21
N PHE A 160 -4.82 -0.13 -6.97
CA PHE A 160 -4.62 0.24 -8.37
C PHE A 160 -5.84 -0.05 -9.25
N LEU A 161 -6.51 -1.20 -9.05
CA LEU A 161 -7.73 -1.53 -9.79
C LEU A 161 -8.85 -0.51 -9.52
N ILE A 162 -9.05 -0.12 -8.26
CA ILE A 162 -10.02 0.93 -7.89
C ILE A 162 -9.64 2.27 -8.53
N CYS A 163 -8.36 2.64 -8.48
CA CYS A 163 -7.86 3.87 -9.09
C CYS A 163 -8.11 3.90 -10.61
N PHE A 164 -7.85 2.79 -11.31
CA PHE A 164 -8.16 2.68 -12.73
C PHE A 164 -9.65 2.81 -13.00
N ALA A 165 -10.49 2.14 -12.22
CA ALA A 165 -11.95 2.25 -12.36
C ALA A 165 -12.42 3.71 -12.21
N ILE A 166 -11.91 4.44 -11.21
CA ILE A 166 -12.21 5.86 -11.00
C ILE A 166 -11.80 6.70 -12.21
N LEU A 167 -10.58 6.50 -12.72
CA LEU A 167 -10.09 7.24 -13.88
C LEU A 167 -10.93 6.95 -15.13
N PHE A 168 -11.23 5.69 -15.42
CA PHE A 168 -12.03 5.30 -16.58
C PHE A 168 -13.43 5.88 -16.53
N VAL A 169 -14.13 5.73 -15.40
CA VAL A 169 -15.50 6.26 -15.23
C VAL A 169 -15.51 7.78 -15.37
N THR A 170 -14.55 8.47 -14.76
CA THR A 170 -14.46 9.93 -14.78
C THR A 170 -14.16 10.46 -16.18
N ILE A 171 -13.13 9.91 -16.85
CA ILE A 171 -12.72 10.35 -18.17
C ILE A 171 -13.83 10.05 -19.18
N ALA A 172 -14.35 8.82 -19.19
CA ALA A 172 -15.43 8.45 -20.11
C ALA A 172 -16.68 9.32 -19.87
N GLY A 173 -17.11 9.50 -18.62
CA GLY A 173 -18.25 10.34 -18.28
C GLY A 173 -18.08 11.79 -18.72
N SER A 174 -16.90 12.37 -18.46
CA SER A 174 -16.60 13.75 -18.88
C SER A 174 -16.56 13.90 -20.40
N VAL A 175 -15.91 12.98 -21.12
CA VAL A 175 -15.82 13.00 -22.59
C VAL A 175 -17.19 12.80 -23.23
N ILE A 176 -17.99 11.85 -22.75
CA ILE A 176 -19.35 11.59 -23.27
C ILE A 176 -20.20 12.85 -23.12
N LEU A 177 -20.18 13.48 -21.92
CA LEU A 177 -20.98 14.68 -21.65
C LEU A 177 -20.50 15.89 -22.48
N PHE A 178 -19.19 16.03 -22.67
CA PHE A 178 -18.59 17.06 -23.52
C PHE A 178 -19.00 16.88 -24.99
N VAL A 179 -18.83 15.67 -25.56
CA VAL A 179 -19.15 15.37 -26.97
C VAL A 179 -20.64 15.48 -27.21
N TYR A 180 -21.48 15.00 -26.30
CA TYR A 180 -22.93 15.18 -26.37
C TYR A 180 -23.30 16.67 -26.44
N THR A 181 -22.73 17.49 -25.55
CA THR A 181 -22.97 18.94 -25.52
C THR A 181 -22.50 19.61 -26.82
N TYR A 182 -21.33 19.21 -27.33
CA TYR A 182 -20.77 19.71 -28.59
C TYR A 182 -21.65 19.38 -29.80
N ARG A 183 -22.09 18.12 -29.93
CA ARG A 183 -22.98 17.69 -31.03
C ARG A 183 -24.32 18.40 -30.95
N LYS A 184 -24.95 18.46 -29.78
CA LYS A 184 -26.24 19.15 -29.58
C LYS A 184 -26.17 20.62 -29.99
N ARG A 185 -25.09 21.31 -29.62
CA ARG A 185 -24.88 22.73 -29.97
C ARG A 185 -24.67 22.93 -31.48
N ASN A 186 -23.92 22.04 -32.14
CA ASN A 186 -23.70 22.15 -33.58
C ASN A 186 -24.97 21.86 -34.39
N LEU A 187 -25.80 20.91 -33.96
CA LEU A 187 -27.11 20.65 -34.59
C LEU A 187 -28.05 21.85 -34.48
N GLN A 188 -28.05 22.56 -33.34
CA GLN A 188 -28.84 23.78 -33.13
C GLN A 188 -28.35 25.01 -33.92
N LYS A 189 -27.14 24.98 -34.51
CA LYS A 189 -26.63 26.07 -35.37
C LYS A 189 -26.99 25.88 -36.85
N ILE A 190 -27.44 24.70 -37.25
CA ILE A 190 -27.73 24.33 -38.65
C ILE A 190 -29.21 24.57 -39.01
N TYR A 191 -30.09 24.68 -38.00
CA TYR A 191 -31.50 25.10 -38.13
C TYR A 191 -31.67 26.54 -37.67
#